data_AF-A0A6L2JVT2-F1
#
_entry.id   AF-A0A6L2JVT2-F1
#
_cell.length_a   1.000
_cell.length_b   1.000
_cell.length_c   1.000
_cell.angle_alpha   90.00
_cell.angle_beta   90.00
_cell.angle_gamma   90.00
#
_symmetry.space_group_name_H-M   'P 1'
#
loop_
_entity.id
_entity.type
_entity.pdbx_description
1 polymer ?
#
loop_
_entity_poly.entity_id
_entity_poly.type
_entity_poly.pdbx_seq_one_letter_code
_entity_poly.pdbx_strand_id
1 'polypeptide(L)'
;MSRDVITVGSTMRILLLYRGEYSQWHERFMNYLEEQTDGEAMINSIQNGDQPLPVIAQVSLAGNAQNAPPTLKDPKFWTAEEKKTRKIDRLARSLLIQGILNDIYSLIDSNETAKDLWDALKRQMRGSKYGEQDRKAVILYEYETFKANEGEQLIDTYLCYLQVINDSKKCGYKKDN
;
A
#
# COMPACT_ATOMS: atom_id res chain seq x y z
N MET A 1 -0.82 31.19 -28.62
CA MET A 1 -1.67 30.45 -27.68
C MET A 1 -1.90 29.06 -28.25
N SER A 2 -1.08 28.08 -27.84
CA SER A 2 -1.27 26.68 -28.20
C SER A 2 -2.19 26.05 -27.15
N ARG A 3 -3.30 25.46 -27.59
CA ARG A 3 -4.15 24.62 -26.75
C ARG A 3 -3.56 23.22 -26.84
N ASP A 4 -2.80 22.83 -25.82
CA ASP A 4 -2.37 21.45 -25.71
C ASP A 4 -3.59 20.60 -25.37
N VAL A 5 -4.01 19.84 -26.37
CA VAL A 5 -5.03 18.81 -26.30
C VAL A 5 -4.53 17.74 -25.35
N ILE A 6 -5.14 17.63 -24.17
CA ILE A 6 -4.89 16.55 -23.23
C ILE A 6 -5.43 15.28 -23.86
N THR A 7 -4.56 14.50 -24.49
CA THR A 7 -4.89 13.15 -24.95
C THR A 7 -5.20 12.30 -23.72
N VAL A 8 -6.49 12.02 -23.52
CA VAL A 8 -7.01 11.07 -22.53
C VAL A 8 -6.59 9.67 -22.96
N GLY A 9 -5.45 9.25 -22.44
CA GLY A 9 -4.88 7.93 -22.64
C GLY A 9 -3.77 7.73 -21.61
N SER A 10 -4.07 8.05 -20.35
CA SER A 10 -3.10 7.91 -19.27
C SER A 10 -2.73 6.44 -19.14
N THR A 11 -1.53 6.07 -19.56
CA THR A 11 -0.84 4.93 -18.97
C THR A 11 -0.85 5.17 -17.47
N MET A 12 -1.73 4.47 -16.74
CA MET A 12 -1.96 4.69 -15.32
C MET A 12 -0.65 4.38 -14.60
N ARG A 13 0.12 5.41 -14.26
CA ARG A 13 1.39 5.24 -13.55
C ARG A 13 1.08 4.91 -12.10
N ILE A 14 1.83 3.95 -11.54
CA ILE A 14 1.78 3.64 -10.11
C ILE A 14 2.10 4.94 -9.35
N LEU A 15 1.19 5.35 -8.48
CA LEU A 15 1.39 6.51 -7.64
C LEU A 15 2.36 6.14 -6.51
N LEU A 16 3.34 7.00 -6.23
CA LEU A 16 4.28 6.81 -5.14
C LEU A 16 3.59 7.04 -3.79
N LEU A 17 3.93 6.22 -2.79
CA LEU A 17 3.47 6.37 -1.42
C LEU A 17 4.21 7.51 -0.73
N TYR A 18 3.52 8.61 -0.47
CA TYR A 18 4.02 9.68 0.42
C TYR A 18 3.66 9.39 1.88
N ARG A 19 4.50 9.88 2.79
CA ARG A 19 4.27 9.75 4.24
C ARG A 19 2.94 10.43 4.62
N GLY A 20 2.08 9.71 5.34
CA GLY A 20 0.75 10.20 5.75
C GLY A 20 -0.38 9.95 4.73
N GLU A 21 -0.06 9.45 3.53
CA GLU A 21 -1.05 9.19 2.47
C GLU A 21 -1.41 7.71 2.30
N TYR A 22 -1.00 6.85 3.25
CA TYR A 22 -1.13 5.39 3.14
C TYR A 22 -2.53 4.93 2.73
N SER A 23 -3.59 5.44 3.36
CA SER A 23 -4.96 4.98 3.08
C SER A 23 -5.41 5.32 1.65
N GLN A 24 -5.06 6.52 1.15
CA GLN A 24 -5.39 6.92 -0.22
C GLN A 24 -4.52 6.19 -1.25
N TRP A 25 -3.24 6.04 -0.95
CA TRP A 25 -2.31 5.28 -1.78
C TRP A 25 -2.74 3.81 -1.89
N HIS A 26 -3.10 3.19 -0.77
CA HIS A 26 -3.58 1.81 -0.71
C HIS A 26 -4.78 1.59 -1.65
N GLU A 27 -5.80 2.45 -1.57
CA GLU A 27 -6.98 2.37 -2.43
C GLU A 27 -6.61 2.48 -3.91
N ARG A 28 -5.81 3.48 -4.27
CA ARG A 28 -5.39 3.69 -5.67
C ARG A 28 -4.50 2.55 -6.18
N PHE A 29 -3.64 2.01 -5.32
CA PHE A 29 -2.76 0.90 -5.65
C PHE A 29 -3.56 -0.39 -5.89
N MET A 30 -4.57 -0.68 -5.07
CA MET A 30 -5.46 -1.83 -5.28
C MET A 30 -6.25 -1.69 -6.58
N ASN A 31 -6.86 -0.53 -6.85
CA ASN A 31 -7.58 -0.29 -8.10
C ASN A 31 -6.65 -0.43 -9.32
N TYR A 32 -5.40 0.05 -9.20
CA TYR A 32 -4.40 -0.14 -10.25
C TYR A 32 -4.11 -1.62 -10.53
N LEU A 33 -3.97 -2.44 -9.48
CA LEU A 33 -3.76 -3.87 -9.62
C LEU A 33 -4.96 -4.58 -10.24
N GLU A 34 -6.19 -4.21 -9.87
CA GLU A 34 -7.42 -4.78 -10.44
C GLU A 34 -7.46 -4.63 -11.97
N GLU A 35 -6.92 -3.54 -12.50
CA GLU A 35 -6.85 -3.29 -13.95
C GLU A 35 -5.67 -3.98 -14.65
N GLN A 36 -4.72 -4.56 -13.91
CA GLN A 36 -3.60 -5.28 -14.51
C GLN A 36 -4.00 -6.69 -14.99
N THR A 37 -3.21 -7.22 -15.93
CA THR A 37 -3.27 -8.65 -16.25
C THR A 37 -2.86 -9.46 -15.02
N ASP A 38 -3.61 -10.52 -14.70
CA ASP A 38 -3.47 -11.30 -13.46
C ASP A 38 -3.71 -10.47 -12.17
N GLY A 39 -4.41 -9.33 -12.27
CA GLY A 39 -4.68 -8.40 -11.18
C GLY A 39 -5.24 -9.04 -9.90
N GLU A 40 -6.30 -9.82 -10.05
CA GLU A 40 -6.92 -10.57 -8.94
C GLU A 40 -5.92 -11.54 -8.27
N ALA A 41 -5.07 -12.21 -9.06
CA ALA A 41 -4.08 -13.13 -8.53
C ALA A 41 -2.94 -12.40 -7.81
N MET A 42 -2.55 -11.21 -8.27
CA MET A 42 -1.59 -10.35 -7.59
C MET A 42 -2.15 -9.82 -6.27
N ILE A 43 -3.41 -9.37 -6.24
CA ILE A 43 -4.09 -8.94 -5.01
C ILE A 43 -4.15 -10.09 -4.00
N ASN A 44 -4.51 -11.29 -4.46
CA ASN A 44 -4.49 -12.49 -3.63
C ASN A 44 -3.09 -12.81 -3.07
N SER A 45 -2.04 -12.72 -3.89
CA SER A 45 -0.65 -12.92 -3.44
C SER A 45 -0.23 -11.89 -2.39
N ILE A 46 -0.64 -10.63 -2.52
CA ILE A 46 -0.35 -9.55 -1.55
C ILE A 46 -1.11 -9.76 -0.23
N GLN A 47 -2.40 -10.10 -0.30
CA GLN A 47 -3.26 -10.18 0.89
C GLN A 47 -3.09 -11.49 1.63
N ASN A 48 -3.12 -12.60 0.89
CA ASN A 48 -3.17 -13.94 1.43
C ASN A 48 -1.79 -14.60 1.44
N GLY A 49 -0.87 -14.13 0.59
CA GLY A 49 0.39 -14.82 0.33
C GLY A 49 0.23 -15.82 -0.78
N ASP A 50 1.36 -16.24 -1.33
CA ASP A 50 1.39 -17.45 -2.13
C ASP A 50 0.89 -18.64 -1.30
N GLN A 51 0.36 -19.65 -1.99
CA GLN A 51 0.34 -20.98 -1.40
C GLN A 51 1.75 -21.30 -0.89
N PRO A 52 1.90 -22.00 0.27
CA PRO A 52 3.21 -22.25 0.85
C PRO A 52 4.17 -22.75 -0.22
N LEU A 53 5.36 -22.12 -0.28
CA LEU A 53 6.40 -22.46 -1.25
C LEU A 53 6.48 -23.99 -1.34
N PRO A 54 6.59 -24.58 -2.55
CA PRO A 54 6.54 -26.02 -2.70
C PRO A 54 7.54 -26.68 -1.75
N VAL A 55 7.02 -27.36 -0.74
CA VAL A 55 7.83 -28.08 0.24
C VAL A 55 7.93 -29.52 -0.22
N ILE A 56 9.11 -30.11 -0.07
CA ILE A 56 9.23 -31.57 -0.22
C ILE A 56 8.42 -32.21 0.90
N ALA A 57 7.33 -32.91 0.58
CA ALA A 57 6.67 -33.77 1.55
C ALA A 57 7.69 -34.82 2.03
N GLN A 58 8.17 -34.69 3.27
CA GLN A 58 9.04 -35.71 3.83
C GLN A 58 8.22 -36.99 3.99
N VAL A 59 8.53 -37.99 3.17
CA VAL A 59 8.03 -39.36 3.36
C VAL A 59 8.65 -39.84 4.67
N SER A 60 7.85 -39.95 5.73
CA SER A 60 8.28 -40.52 7.00
C SER A 60 8.60 -42.01 6.82
N LEU A 61 9.87 -42.32 6.57
CA LEU A 61 10.40 -43.64 6.84
C LEU A 61 10.79 -43.68 8.33
N ALA A 62 9.91 -44.27 9.13
CA ALA A 62 10.11 -44.63 10.54
C ALA A 62 10.53 -43.48 11.50
N GLY A 63 9.53 -42.73 11.97
CA GLY A 63 9.37 -42.38 13.40
C GLY A 63 10.49 -41.65 14.14
N ASN A 64 10.91 -40.43 13.74
CA ASN A 64 11.54 -39.46 14.65
C ASN A 64 11.76 -38.02 14.12
N ALA A 65 11.42 -37.67 12.88
CA ALA A 65 11.67 -36.33 12.32
C ALA A 65 10.39 -35.47 12.18
N GLN A 66 9.77 -35.04 13.28
CA GLN A 66 8.59 -34.14 13.22
C GLN A 66 8.93 -32.63 13.26
N ASN A 67 10.19 -32.25 13.51
CA ASN A 67 10.57 -30.84 13.77
C ASN A 67 11.62 -30.28 12.78
N ALA A 68 11.84 -30.91 11.62
CA ALA A 68 12.75 -30.36 10.62
C ALA A 68 12.08 -29.19 9.87
N PRO A 69 12.76 -28.04 9.67
CA PRO A 69 12.22 -26.96 8.85
C PRO A 69 11.86 -27.48 7.45
N PRO A 70 10.70 -27.09 6.90
CA PRO A 70 10.28 -27.51 5.58
C PRO A 70 11.38 -27.20 4.55
N THR A 71 11.90 -28.22 3.89
CA THR A 71 12.93 -28.05 2.87
C THR A 71 12.28 -27.59 1.58
N LEU A 72 12.69 -26.41 1.10
CA LEU A 72 12.20 -25.84 -0.16
C LEU A 72 12.55 -26.77 -1.33
N LYS A 73 11.55 -27.07 -2.16
CA LYS A 73 11.71 -27.87 -3.38
C LYS A 73 12.54 -27.07 -4.38
N ASP A 74 13.52 -27.74 -4.99
CA ASP A 74 14.36 -27.16 -6.04
C ASP A 74 13.46 -26.66 -7.21
N PRO A 75 13.66 -25.42 -7.70
CA PRO A 75 12.91 -24.84 -8.83
C PRO A 75 12.81 -25.72 -10.07
N LYS A 76 13.79 -26.60 -10.30
CA LYS A 76 13.77 -27.51 -11.46
C LYS A 76 12.64 -28.54 -11.38
N PHE A 77 12.19 -28.90 -10.18
CA PHE A 77 11.09 -29.85 -9.97
C PHE A 77 9.73 -29.17 -9.84
N TRP A 78 9.68 -27.85 -9.99
CA TRP A 78 8.41 -27.15 -9.85
C TRP A 78 7.43 -27.51 -10.96
N THR A 79 6.17 -27.71 -10.58
CA THR A 79 5.07 -27.86 -11.52
C THR A 79 4.83 -26.56 -12.29
N ALA A 80 4.07 -26.63 -13.39
CA ALA A 80 3.71 -25.44 -14.15
C ALA A 80 2.93 -24.43 -13.28
N GLU A 81 2.07 -24.92 -12.39
CA GLU A 81 1.27 -24.09 -11.48
C GLU A 81 2.16 -23.40 -10.44
N GLU A 82 3.08 -24.13 -9.79
CA GLU A 82 4.02 -23.58 -8.81
C GLU A 82 4.89 -22.46 -9.44
N LYS A 83 5.33 -22.65 -10.68
CA LYS A 83 6.05 -21.63 -11.45
C LYS A 83 5.19 -20.42 -11.78
N LYS A 84 3.89 -20.61 -12.06
CA LYS A 84 2.95 -19.53 -12.35
C LYS A 84 2.69 -18.69 -11.11
N THR A 85 2.37 -19.31 -9.97
CA THR A 85 2.15 -18.60 -8.70
C THR A 85 3.36 -17.76 -8.32
N ARG A 86 4.58 -18.33 -8.37
CA ARG A 86 5.80 -17.59 -8.03
C ARG A 86 6.09 -16.42 -8.98
N LYS A 87 5.67 -16.51 -10.24
CA LYS A 87 5.77 -15.39 -11.19
C LYS A 87 4.82 -14.26 -10.80
N ILE A 88 3.59 -14.60 -10.42
CA ILE A 88 2.57 -13.63 -9.97
C ILE A 88 3.05 -12.90 -8.70
N ASP A 89 3.58 -13.62 -7.71
CA ASP A 89 4.16 -13.03 -6.50
C ASP A 89 5.31 -12.07 -6.81
N ARG A 90 6.23 -12.47 -7.69
CA ARG A 90 7.34 -11.61 -8.12
C ARG A 90 6.83 -10.34 -8.82
N LEU A 91 5.77 -10.45 -9.62
CA LEU A 91 5.14 -9.31 -10.28
C LEU A 91 4.50 -8.38 -9.25
N ALA A 92 3.68 -8.92 -8.35
CA ALA A 92 3.05 -8.18 -7.27
C ALA A 92 4.08 -7.45 -6.40
N ARG A 93 5.15 -8.14 -6.01
CA ARG A 93 6.28 -7.57 -5.25
C ARG A 93 6.97 -6.44 -6.03
N SER A 94 7.21 -6.62 -7.33
CA SER A 94 7.83 -5.59 -8.17
C SER A 94 6.98 -4.32 -8.26
N LEU A 95 5.65 -4.46 -8.42
CA LEU A 95 4.73 -3.33 -8.46
C LEU A 95 4.64 -2.61 -7.11
N LEU A 96 4.64 -3.37 -6.00
CA LEU A 96 4.73 -2.80 -4.65
C LEU A 96 6.00 -1.96 -4.46
N ILE A 97 7.16 -2.46 -4.90
CA ILE A 97 8.44 -1.74 -4.80
C ILE A 97 8.41 -0.45 -5.62
N GLN A 98 7.81 -0.47 -6.82
CA GLN A 98 7.65 0.72 -7.65
C GLN A 98 6.73 1.77 -7.02
N GLY A 99 5.76 1.34 -6.21
CA GLY A 99 4.81 2.21 -5.54
C GLY A 99 5.32 2.81 -4.22
N ILE A 100 6.50 2.46 -3.73
CA ILE A 100 7.07 2.96 -2.47
C ILE A 100 8.33 3.78 -2.69
N LEU A 101 8.58 4.75 -1.81
CA LEU A 101 9.79 5.56 -1.82
C LEU A 101 11.02 4.75 -1.36
N ASN A 102 12.20 5.10 -1.87
CA ASN A 102 13.45 4.38 -1.60
C ASN A 102 13.81 4.33 -0.10
N ASP A 103 13.49 5.38 0.65
CA ASP A 103 13.71 5.45 2.09
C ASP A 103 12.88 4.39 2.83
N ILE A 104 11.61 4.20 2.44
CA ILE A 104 10.76 3.14 2.95
C ILE A 104 11.27 1.78 2.49
N TYR A 105 11.58 1.63 1.20
CA TYR A 105 12.05 0.35 0.64
C TYR A 105 13.28 -0.17 1.38
N SER A 106 14.27 0.69 1.66
CA SER A 106 15.49 0.30 2.37
C SER A 106 15.26 -0.29 3.78
N LEU A 107 14.09 -0.04 4.39
CA LEU A 107 13.73 -0.56 5.70
C LEU A 107 13.01 -1.91 5.63
N ILE A 108 12.51 -2.30 4.45
CA ILE A 108 11.67 -3.47 4.23
C ILE A 108 12.18 -4.35 3.06
N ASP A 109 13.40 -4.14 2.59
CA ASP A 109 13.97 -4.79 1.41
C ASP A 109 14.23 -6.30 1.60
N SER A 110 14.42 -6.73 2.85
CA SER A 110 14.68 -8.13 3.23
C SER A 110 13.48 -9.07 3.04
N ASN A 111 12.32 -8.57 2.62
CA ASN A 111 11.11 -9.38 2.45
C ASN A 111 11.10 -10.10 1.08
N GLU A 112 10.94 -11.42 1.10
CA GLU A 112 11.04 -12.28 -0.09
C GLU A 112 9.75 -12.42 -0.87
N THR A 113 8.59 -12.34 -0.20
CA THR A 113 7.27 -12.48 -0.82
C THR A 113 6.57 -11.11 -0.90
N ALA A 114 5.59 -10.99 -1.80
CA ALA A 114 4.75 -9.80 -1.90
C ALA A 114 3.99 -9.54 -0.59
N LYS A 115 3.50 -10.61 0.05
CA LYS A 115 2.79 -10.54 1.33
C LYS A 115 3.68 -10.05 2.47
N ASP A 116 4.88 -10.62 2.62
CA ASP A 116 5.80 -10.21 3.69
C ASP A 116 6.18 -8.74 3.52
N LEU A 117 6.45 -8.30 2.29
CA LEU A 117 6.73 -6.91 1.97
C LEU A 117 5.53 -6.00 2.30
N TRP A 118 4.32 -6.43 1.97
CA TRP A 118 3.09 -5.71 2.27
C TRP A 118 2.81 -5.61 3.77
N ASP A 119 3.03 -6.69 4.52
CA ASP A 119 2.88 -6.71 5.97
C ASP A 119 3.94 -5.84 6.66
N ALA A 120 5.18 -5.85 6.17
CA ALA A 120 6.23 -4.96 6.62
C ALA A 120 5.89 -3.49 6.33
N LEU A 121 5.36 -3.18 5.14
CA LEU A 121 4.89 -1.84 4.79
C LEU A 121 3.77 -1.39 5.73
N LYS A 122 2.76 -2.22 5.96
CA LYS A 122 1.68 -1.93 6.93
C LYS A 122 2.23 -1.67 8.32
N ARG A 123 3.20 -2.47 8.80
CA ARG A 123 3.83 -2.27 10.10
C ARG A 123 4.61 -0.96 10.15
N GLN A 124 5.36 -0.63 9.10
CA GLN A 124 6.10 0.63 9.00
C GLN A 124 5.16 1.83 9.04
N MET A 125 4.04 1.76 8.33
CA MET A 125 3.04 2.83 8.30
C MET A 125 2.23 2.92 9.60
N ARG A 126 1.92 1.79 10.26
CA ARG A 126 1.28 1.74 11.59
C ARG A 126 2.18 2.15 12.75
N GLY A 127 3.47 1.82 12.67
CA GLY A 127 4.49 2.17 13.66
C GLY A 127 4.90 3.65 13.58
N SER A 128 4.64 4.29 12.44
CA SER A 128 4.65 5.74 12.37
C SER A 128 3.41 6.28 13.12
N LYS A 129 3.61 6.81 14.33
CA LYS A 129 2.60 7.61 15.07
C LYS A 129 2.02 8.77 14.21
N TYR A 130 2.69 9.10 13.12
CA TYR A 130 2.47 10.20 12.19
C TYR A 130 1.24 10.13 11.28
N GLY A 131 0.55 9.00 11.14
CA GLY A 131 -0.43 8.84 10.05
C GLY A 131 -1.83 9.43 10.30
N GLU A 132 -2.51 8.90 11.32
CA GLU A 132 -3.95 9.17 11.51
C GLU A 132 -4.26 9.98 12.76
N GLN A 133 -3.62 9.70 13.90
CA GLN A 133 -3.86 10.46 15.14
C GLN A 133 -3.17 11.82 15.09
N ASP A 134 -1.93 11.91 14.60
CA ASP A 134 -1.27 13.19 14.36
C ASP A 134 -2.00 14.01 13.30
N ARG A 135 -2.50 13.39 12.23
CA ARG A 135 -3.32 14.07 11.23
C ARG A 135 -4.64 14.59 11.82
N LYS A 136 -5.31 13.77 12.64
CA LYS A 136 -6.50 14.20 13.39
C LYS A 136 -6.19 15.35 14.34
N ALA A 137 -5.08 15.29 15.06
CA ALA A 137 -4.64 16.33 15.97
C ALA A 137 -4.24 17.62 15.25
N VAL A 138 -3.54 17.54 14.11
CA VAL A 138 -3.19 18.68 13.26
C VAL A 138 -4.45 19.33 12.69
N ILE A 139 -5.37 18.55 12.14
CA ILE A 139 -6.62 19.07 11.59
C ILE A 139 -7.51 19.67 12.69
N LEU A 140 -7.54 19.05 13.87
CA LEU A 140 -8.24 19.60 15.03
C LEU A 140 -7.61 20.91 15.50
N TYR A 141 -6.28 20.98 15.56
CA TYR A 141 -5.55 22.19 15.91
C TYR A 141 -5.78 23.32 14.90
N GLU A 142 -5.69 23.02 13.60
CA GLU A 142 -6.00 23.97 12.52
C GLU A 142 -7.44 24.47 12.61
N TYR A 143 -8.38 23.60 12.93
CA TYR A 143 -9.79 23.95 13.13
C TYR A 143 -10.00 24.86 14.35
N GLU A 144 -9.43 24.50 15.51
CA GLU A 144 -9.58 25.26 16.76
C GLU A 144 -8.89 26.62 16.72
N THR A 145 -7.77 26.70 15.99
CA THR A 145 -6.96 27.93 15.87
C THR A 145 -7.27 28.74 14.62
N PHE A 146 -8.24 28.31 13.80
CA PHE A 146 -8.61 28.98 12.56
C PHE A 146 -9.05 30.42 12.83
N LYS A 147 -8.36 31.37 12.19
CA LYS A 147 -8.70 32.79 12.19
C LYS A 147 -8.34 33.40 10.84
N ALA A 148 -9.10 34.40 10.42
CA ALA A 148 -8.72 35.20 9.26
C ALA A 148 -7.43 35.97 9.56
N ASN A 149 -6.51 36.05 8.60
CA ASN A 149 -5.34 36.91 8.75
C ASN A 149 -5.70 38.36 8.44
N GLU A 150 -5.07 39.31 9.13
CA GLU A 150 -5.29 40.73 8.87
C GLU A 150 -4.89 41.08 7.43
N GLY A 151 -5.85 41.62 6.65
CA GLY A 151 -5.64 41.99 5.26
C GLY A 151 -5.94 40.90 4.22
N GLU A 152 -6.35 39.69 4.63
CA GLU A 152 -6.84 38.66 3.70
C GLU A 152 -8.21 39.03 3.11
N GLN A 153 -8.44 38.65 1.84
CA GLN A 153 -9.76 38.77 1.25
C GLN A 153 -10.71 37.73 1.85
N LEU A 154 -11.96 38.14 2.06
CA LEU A 154 -13.02 37.28 2.60
C LEU A 154 -13.16 35.96 1.83
N ILE A 155 -12.96 35.98 0.51
CA ILE A 155 -13.08 34.79 -0.34
C ILE A 155 -11.96 33.77 -0.05
N ASP A 156 -10.73 34.23 0.19
CA ASP A 156 -9.58 33.38 0.46
C ASP A 156 -9.73 32.71 1.83
N THR A 157 -10.17 33.48 2.83
CA THR A 157 -10.50 32.96 4.15
C THR A 157 -11.62 31.92 4.08
N TYR A 158 -12.67 32.17 3.29
CA TYR A 158 -13.78 31.22 3.13
C TYR A 158 -13.33 29.91 2.46
N LEU A 159 -12.46 29.98 1.45
CA LEU A 159 -11.88 28.79 0.82
C LEU A 159 -11.04 27.98 1.81
N CYS A 160 -10.20 28.65 2.60
CA CYS A 160 -9.38 28.00 3.62
C CYS A 160 -10.25 27.30 4.68
N TYR A 161 -11.33 27.96 5.13
CA TYR A 161 -12.30 27.37 6.06
C TYR A 161 -12.95 26.10 5.49
N LEU A 162 -13.39 26.12 4.23
CA LEU A 162 -14.00 24.95 3.59
C LEU A 162 -13.01 23.77 3.50
N GLN A 163 -11.73 24.05 3.26
CA GLN A 163 -10.69 23.02 3.22
C GLN A 163 -10.54 22.32 4.58
N VAL A 164 -10.39 23.11 5.66
CA VAL A 164 -10.27 22.58 7.04
C VAL A 164 -11.50 21.74 7.43
N ILE A 165 -12.71 22.21 7.10
CA ILE A 165 -13.96 21.47 7.35
C ILE A 165 -14.00 20.15 6.57
N ASN A 166 -13.60 20.16 5.30
CA ASN A 166 -13.62 18.97 4.47
C ASN A 166 -12.63 17.91 4.98
N ASP A 167 -11.45 18.34 5.42
CA ASP A 167 -10.43 17.44 5.96
C ASP A 167 -10.80 16.90 7.35
N SER A 168 -11.48 17.70 8.17
CA SER A 168 -12.09 17.26 9.43
C SER A 168 -13.16 16.17 9.23
N LYS A 169 -14.06 16.37 8.25
CA LYS A 169 -15.06 15.35 7.88
C LYS A 169 -14.43 14.05 7.39
N LYS A 170 -13.38 14.13 6.56
CA LYS A 170 -12.63 12.94 6.11
C LYS A 170 -12.00 12.17 7.27
N CYS A 171 -11.67 12.84 8.38
CA CYS A 171 -11.14 12.21 9.58
C CYS A 171 -12.21 11.61 10.52
N GLY A 172 -13.49 11.74 10.18
CA GLY A 172 -14.60 11.15 10.92
C GLY A 172 -15.17 12.05 12.03
N TYR A 173 -14.78 13.32 12.10
CA TYR A 173 -15.44 14.28 12.99
C TYR A 173 -16.85 14.59 12.46
N LYS A 174 -17.85 14.44 13.33
CA LYS A 174 -19.24 14.82 13.06
C LYS A 174 -19.51 16.15 13.73
N LYS A 175 -20.29 17.00 13.07
CA LYS A 175 -20.79 18.23 13.69
C LYS A 175 -21.93 17.83 14.61
N ASP A 176 -21.81 18.09 15.90
CA ASP A 176 -22.94 17.98 16.81
C ASP A 176 -23.94 19.07 16.42
N ASN A 177 -25.18 18.65 16.14
CA ASN A 177 -26.29 19.52 15.72
C ASN A 177 -26.91 20.22 16.93
#